data_AF-A0A651E3X1-F1
#
_entry.id   AF-A0A651E3X1-F1
#
_cell.length_a   1.000
_cell.length_b   1.000
_cell.length_c   1.000
_cell.angle_alpha   90.00
_cell.angle_beta   90.00
_cell.angle_gamma   90.00
#
_symmetry.space_group_name_H-M   'P 1'
#
loop_
_entity.id
_entity.type
_entity.pdbx_description
1 polymer ?
#
loop_
_entity_poly.entity_id
_entity_poly.type
_entity_poly.pdbx_seq_one_letter_code
_entity_poly.pdbx_strand_id
1 'polypeptide(L)'
;MNERKITHEGEINLGSFIIPCYVLEDGTRVLSGMGMQNALKMVDDPDDPNQSGGTRLARHLNQLSLQPYLYTNKAADHYAPVICYKGNQKINGYEATILIDICDAFLQARKEIKLGDRQFVVAEQCEILVRSFAKLGLIALIDEATGYQYERERDELQKIIDAYVSEELRAWQKTFPDIYYKEIFRPRKWDFTVNGIKRRPGVVGRWTNQLIYDQLPDGVLETLRKLTPKTSSGNYKAKFFQSLSEDIGEPGLVAQLTSVISLMQISDDWDEFLTHFEKLVSRRREQIGSTKEQLEFDDPSEV
;
A
#
# COMPACT_ATOMS: atom_id res chain seq x y z
N MET A 1 30.31 -8.96 29.21
CA MET A 1 29.34 -8.05 28.56
C MET A 1 28.10 -8.11 29.41
N ASN A 2 27.64 -6.99 29.98
CA ASN A 2 26.33 -7.00 30.63
C ASN A 2 25.29 -7.43 29.59
N GLU A 3 24.54 -8.47 29.91
CA GLU A 3 23.46 -8.93 29.05
C GLU A 3 22.42 -7.81 28.96
N ARG A 4 22.16 -7.34 27.73
CA ARG A 4 21.15 -6.32 27.47
C ARG A 4 19.77 -6.87 27.84
N LYS A 5 19.30 -6.53 29.04
CA LYS A 5 18.06 -7.06 29.61
C LYS A 5 16.85 -6.24 29.17
N ILE A 6 15.79 -6.95 28.76
CA ILE A 6 14.49 -6.36 28.43
C ILE A 6 13.73 -6.08 29.74
N THR A 7 13.27 -4.84 29.90
CA THR A 7 12.46 -4.41 31.05
C THR A 7 10.99 -4.22 30.68
N HIS A 8 10.72 -3.82 29.43
CA HIS A 8 9.36 -3.63 28.92
C HIS A 8 9.25 -4.26 27.53
N GLU A 9 8.07 -4.78 27.24
CA GLU A 9 7.72 -5.33 25.94
C GLU A 9 6.34 -4.87 25.50
N GLY A 10 6.13 -4.87 24.19
CA GLY A 10 4.87 -4.53 23.57
C GLY A 10 4.91 -4.84 22.09
N GLU A 11 3.83 -4.48 21.42
CA GLU A 11 3.67 -4.66 19.98
C GLU A 11 3.15 -3.35 19.39
N ILE A 12 3.67 -2.97 18.24
CA ILE A 12 3.16 -1.87 17.44
C ILE A 12 2.38 -2.48 16.28
N ASN A 13 1.07 -2.23 16.24
CA ASN A 13 0.26 -2.60 15.07
C ASN A 13 0.32 -1.49 14.03
N LEU A 14 0.59 -1.86 12.80
CA LEU A 14 0.72 -0.99 11.63
C LEU A 14 -0.21 -1.51 10.54
N GLY A 15 -1.50 -1.59 10.85
CA GLY A 15 -2.48 -2.25 9.98
C GLY A 15 -2.27 -3.76 9.96
N SER A 16 -1.82 -4.31 8.83
CA SER A 16 -1.58 -5.76 8.67
C SER A 16 -0.24 -6.24 9.23
N PHE A 17 0.63 -5.32 9.67
CA PHE A 17 1.94 -5.66 10.21
C PHE A 17 1.99 -5.46 11.71
N ILE A 18 2.62 -6.39 12.42
CA ILE A 18 2.90 -6.30 13.85
C ILE A 18 4.40 -6.24 14.04
N ILE A 19 4.89 -5.24 14.76
CA ILE A 19 6.31 -5.14 15.14
C ILE A 19 6.42 -5.30 16.65
N PRO A 20 6.92 -6.45 17.14
CA PRO A 20 7.31 -6.58 18.54
C PRO A 20 8.40 -5.58 18.90
N CYS A 21 8.24 -4.88 20.01
CA CYS A 21 9.13 -3.82 20.47
C CYS A 21 9.48 -3.98 21.96
N TYR A 22 10.66 -3.48 22.33
CA TYR A 22 11.24 -3.68 23.65
C TYR A 22 11.92 -2.40 24.15
N VAL A 23 11.91 -2.20 25.47
CA VAL A 23 12.76 -1.23 26.16
C VAL A 23 13.75 -2.00 27.02
N LEU A 24 15.03 -1.69 26.87
CA LEU A 24 16.11 -2.29 27.64
C LEU A 24 16.31 -1.57 28.99
N GLU A 25 17.07 -2.17 29.89
CA GLU A 25 17.39 -1.58 31.20
C GLU A 25 18.13 -0.24 31.12
N ASP A 26 18.87 0.01 30.04
CA ASP A 26 19.58 1.26 29.76
C ASP A 26 18.70 2.30 29.04
N GLY A 27 17.42 1.98 28.79
CA GLY A 27 16.48 2.84 28.08
C GLY A 27 16.55 2.74 26.55
N THR A 28 17.42 1.89 25.99
CA THR A 28 17.47 1.63 24.55
C THR A 28 16.15 1.04 24.09
N ARG A 29 15.62 1.56 22.98
CA ARG A 29 14.38 1.11 22.35
C ARG A 29 14.72 0.20 21.18
N VAL A 30 14.20 -1.02 21.17
CA VAL A 30 14.55 -2.05 20.20
C VAL A 30 13.31 -2.56 19.50
N LEU A 31 13.37 -2.72 18.18
CA LEU A 31 12.36 -3.42 17.39
C LEU A 31 12.85 -4.82 17.03
N SER A 32 11.94 -5.79 17.00
CA SER A 32 12.22 -7.13 16.48
C SER A 32 12.69 -7.05 15.02
N GLY A 33 13.81 -7.71 14.71
CA GLY A 33 14.35 -7.69 13.35
C GLY A 33 13.40 -8.30 12.32
N MET A 34 12.68 -9.36 12.69
CA MET A 34 11.67 -9.98 11.83
C MET A 34 10.47 -9.06 11.61
N GLY A 35 9.94 -8.48 12.70
CA GLY A 35 8.82 -7.53 12.61
C GLY A 35 9.15 -6.33 11.72
N MET A 36 10.38 -5.80 11.85
CA MET A 36 10.85 -4.69 11.02
C MET A 36 10.93 -5.07 9.52
N GLN A 37 11.44 -6.26 9.19
CA GLN A 37 11.50 -6.75 7.80
C GLN A 37 10.10 -6.95 7.20
N ASN A 38 9.17 -7.49 7.98
CA ASN A 38 7.79 -7.70 7.55
C ASN A 38 7.10 -6.34 7.30
N ALA A 39 7.24 -5.40 8.23
CA ALA A 39 6.64 -4.08 8.12
C ALA A 39 7.20 -3.26 6.95
N LEU A 40 8.46 -3.48 6.55
CA LEU A 40 9.08 -2.88 5.36
C LEU A 40 8.76 -3.63 4.06
N LYS A 41 7.94 -4.68 4.12
CA LYS A 41 7.71 -5.62 3.02
C LYS A 41 9.02 -6.11 2.41
N MET A 42 10.03 -6.48 3.20
CA MET A 42 11.34 -7.01 2.71
C MET A 42 11.40 -8.56 2.63
N VAL A 43 10.29 -9.22 2.95
CA VAL A 43 10.10 -10.67 2.82
C VAL A 43 9.37 -10.99 1.51
N ASP A 44 9.63 -12.17 0.96
CA ASP A 44 8.94 -12.64 -0.26
C ASP A 44 7.67 -13.42 0.07
N ASP A 45 7.64 -14.02 1.27
CA ASP A 45 6.50 -14.70 1.87
C ASP A 45 6.49 -14.36 3.38
N PRO A 46 5.50 -13.59 3.88
CA PRO A 46 5.40 -13.24 5.29
C PRO A 46 5.01 -14.40 6.20
N ASP A 47 4.48 -15.50 5.64
CA ASP A 47 3.95 -16.64 6.39
C ASP A 47 4.93 -17.82 6.48
N ASP A 48 6.12 -17.73 5.88
CA ASP A 48 7.16 -18.77 5.95
C ASP A 48 8.00 -18.66 7.24
N PRO A 49 7.81 -19.57 8.22
CA PRO A 49 8.50 -19.53 9.50
C PRO A 49 9.99 -19.90 9.41
N ASN A 50 10.45 -20.43 8.27
CA ASN A 50 11.86 -20.75 8.04
C ASN A 50 12.68 -19.55 7.56
N GLN A 51 12.06 -18.39 7.32
CA GLN A 51 12.79 -17.18 6.94
C GLN A 51 13.52 -16.58 8.15
N SER A 52 14.85 -16.70 8.14
CA SER A 52 15.69 -16.08 9.18
C SER A 52 15.55 -14.54 9.19
N GLY A 53 14.87 -14.01 10.20
CA GLY A 53 14.80 -12.58 10.47
C GLY A 53 16.20 -12.02 10.74
N GLY A 54 16.78 -11.34 9.75
CA GLY A 54 18.05 -10.60 9.87
C GLY A 54 18.90 -10.67 8.60
N THR A 55 18.87 -11.81 7.92
CA THR A 55 19.69 -12.06 6.72
C THR A 55 19.21 -11.25 5.52
N ARG A 56 17.90 -11.01 5.39
CA ARG A 56 17.31 -10.24 4.27
C ARG A 56 17.46 -8.75 4.46
N LEU A 57 17.27 -8.24 5.67
CA LEU A 57 17.59 -6.83 5.97
C LEU A 57 19.05 -6.54 5.63
N ALA A 58 19.98 -7.36 6.11
CA ALA A 58 21.40 -7.23 5.78
C ALA A 58 21.63 -7.26 4.26
N ARG A 59 20.90 -8.10 3.50
CA ARG A 59 20.96 -8.14 2.04
C ARG A 59 20.56 -6.81 1.40
N HIS A 60 19.45 -6.21 1.84
CA HIS A 60 19.01 -4.89 1.34
C HIS A 60 19.99 -3.79 1.71
N LEU A 61 20.50 -3.81 2.95
CA LEU A 61 21.49 -2.84 3.43
C LEU A 61 22.81 -2.91 2.65
N ASN A 62 23.15 -4.07 2.10
CA ASN A 62 24.37 -4.30 1.33
C ASN A 62 24.19 -4.09 -0.18
N GLN A 63 23.03 -3.62 -0.66
CA GLN A 63 22.83 -3.30 -2.07
C GLN A 63 23.64 -2.06 -2.45
N LEU A 64 24.53 -2.20 -3.44
CA LEU A 64 25.40 -1.11 -3.91
C LEU A 64 24.61 0.13 -4.36
N SER A 65 23.43 -0.05 -4.95
CA SER A 65 22.57 1.05 -5.39
C SER A 65 21.95 1.85 -4.24
N LEU A 66 21.86 1.26 -3.03
CA LEU A 66 21.26 1.90 -1.85
C LEU A 66 22.29 2.41 -0.84
N GLN A 67 23.53 1.91 -0.88
CA GLN A 67 24.58 2.30 0.05
C GLN A 67 24.80 3.82 0.16
N PRO A 68 24.80 4.61 -0.93
CA PRO A 68 24.95 6.06 -0.84
C PRO A 68 23.84 6.75 -0.05
N TYR A 69 22.66 6.13 0.10
CA TYR A 69 21.54 6.70 0.84
C TYR A 69 21.47 6.16 2.27
N LEU A 70 21.88 4.90 2.46
CA LEU A 70 21.85 4.24 3.76
C LEU A 70 22.99 4.72 4.68
N TYR A 71 24.19 4.91 4.16
CA TYR A 71 25.40 5.14 4.97
C TYR A 71 25.96 6.56 4.89
N THR A 72 25.32 7.46 4.14
CA THR A 72 25.74 8.88 4.15
C THR A 72 25.64 9.44 5.57
N ASN A 73 26.78 9.90 6.08
CA ASN A 73 26.95 10.42 7.44
C ASN A 73 26.63 9.40 8.57
N LYS A 74 26.70 8.09 8.29
CA LYS A 74 26.49 7.04 9.31
C LYS A 74 27.76 6.24 9.55
N ALA A 75 27.93 5.71 10.76
CA ALA A 75 29.01 4.78 11.07
C ALA A 75 28.80 3.45 10.34
N ALA A 76 29.89 2.69 10.13
CA ALA A 76 29.83 1.41 9.43
C ALA A 76 28.96 0.36 10.18
N ASP A 77 28.87 0.49 11.50
CA ASP A 77 28.09 -0.39 12.39
C ASP A 77 26.72 0.18 12.74
N HIS A 78 26.26 1.27 12.10
CA HIS A 78 24.97 1.91 12.39
C HIS A 78 23.79 0.93 12.34
N TYR A 79 23.82 -0.02 11.40
CA TYR A 79 22.77 -1.03 11.23
C TYR A 79 23.11 -2.37 11.91
N ALA A 80 24.02 -2.39 12.87
CA ALA A 80 24.36 -3.60 13.60
C ALA A 80 23.18 -4.09 14.45
N PRO A 81 22.88 -5.40 14.46
CA PRO A 81 21.79 -5.93 15.26
C PRO A 81 22.08 -5.81 16.76
N VAL A 82 21.04 -5.52 17.53
CA VAL A 82 21.03 -5.52 18.98
C VAL A 82 20.56 -6.88 19.48
N ILE A 83 21.45 -7.60 20.17
CA ILE A 83 21.08 -8.81 20.90
C ILE A 83 20.61 -8.40 22.31
N CYS A 84 19.40 -8.82 22.68
CA CYS A 84 18.81 -8.56 23.99
C CYS A 84 18.10 -9.80 24.54
N TYR A 85 17.78 -9.79 25.83
CA TYR A 85 17.33 -10.98 26.56
C TYR A 85 16.07 -10.74 27.40
N LYS A 86 15.10 -11.64 27.25
CA LYS A 86 13.94 -11.79 28.15
C LYS A 86 14.16 -13.04 29.00
N GLY A 87 14.73 -12.85 30.19
CA GLY A 87 15.26 -13.99 30.96
C GLY A 87 16.34 -14.70 30.15
N ASN A 88 16.17 -15.99 29.85
CA ASN A 88 17.11 -16.76 29.02
C ASN A 88 16.80 -16.71 27.52
N GLN A 89 15.68 -16.10 27.12
CA GLN A 89 15.29 -16.02 25.72
C GLN A 89 16.08 -14.91 25.02
N LYS A 90 16.91 -15.30 24.04
CA LYS A 90 17.64 -14.37 23.17
C LYS A 90 16.71 -13.80 22.10
N ILE A 91 16.74 -12.48 21.93
CA ILE A 91 16.01 -11.73 20.91
C ILE A 91 17.03 -10.96 20.06
N ASN A 92 16.88 -11.05 18.74
CA ASN A 92 17.65 -10.24 17.80
C ASN A 92 16.76 -9.10 17.29
N GLY A 93 17.22 -7.86 17.48
CA GLY A 93 16.50 -6.67 17.06
C GLY A 93 17.43 -5.62 16.50
N TYR A 94 16.87 -4.44 16.29
CA TYR A 94 17.58 -3.24 15.85
C TYR A 94 17.12 -2.07 16.73
N GLU A 95 17.98 -1.09 16.95
CA GLU A 95 17.55 0.17 17.56
C GLU A 95 16.35 0.75 16.79
N ALA A 96 15.34 1.25 17.49
CA ALA A 96 14.07 1.61 16.86
C ALA A 96 14.19 2.69 15.76
N THR A 97 15.16 3.60 15.91
CA THR A 97 15.46 4.69 14.96
C THR A 97 15.92 4.18 13.59
N ILE A 98 16.54 3.00 13.53
CA ILE A 98 17.01 2.37 12.29
C ILE A 98 15.87 2.17 11.29
N LEU A 99 14.65 1.88 11.75
CA LEU A 99 13.49 1.75 10.86
C LEU A 99 13.26 3.03 10.05
N ILE A 100 13.36 4.19 10.70
CA ILE A 100 13.18 5.50 10.06
C ILE A 100 14.35 5.79 9.12
N ASP A 101 15.58 5.50 9.54
CA ASP A 101 16.77 5.69 8.68
C ASP A 101 16.69 4.88 7.38
N ILE A 102 16.20 3.65 7.45
CA ILE A 102 15.97 2.82 6.26
C ILE A 102 14.88 3.45 5.41
N CYS A 103 13.77 3.89 6.01
CA CYS A 103 12.69 4.54 5.29
C CYS A 103 13.18 5.76 4.51
N ASP A 104 13.90 6.66 5.17
CA ASP A 104 14.45 7.87 4.58
C ASP A 104 15.43 7.56 3.44
N ALA A 105 16.28 6.54 3.60
CA ALA A 105 17.20 6.12 2.54
C ALA A 105 16.46 5.64 1.28
N PHE A 106 15.37 4.87 1.43
CA PHE A 106 14.55 4.45 0.30
C PHE A 106 13.80 5.62 -0.35
N LEU A 107 13.27 6.54 0.45
CA LEU A 107 12.59 7.74 -0.05
C LEU A 107 13.54 8.66 -0.81
N GLN A 108 14.79 8.80 -0.34
CA GLN A 108 15.82 9.57 -1.02
C GLN A 108 16.26 8.87 -2.31
N ALA A 109 16.53 7.56 -2.26
CA ALA A 109 16.89 6.78 -3.43
C ALA A 109 15.81 6.87 -4.53
N ARG A 110 14.51 6.81 -4.17
CA ARG A 110 13.39 6.94 -5.11
C ARG A 110 13.38 8.29 -5.85
N LYS A 111 13.93 9.36 -5.24
CA LYS A 111 14.02 10.69 -5.87
C LYS A 111 15.18 10.82 -6.85
N GLU A 112 16.27 10.09 -6.62
CA GLU A 112 17.54 10.29 -7.33
C GLU A 112 17.84 9.20 -8.36
N ILE A 113 17.33 7.98 -8.16
CA ILE A 113 17.60 6.83 -9.03
C ILE A 113 16.32 6.10 -9.42
N LYS A 114 16.39 5.37 -10.53
CA LYS A 114 15.36 4.39 -10.90
C LYS A 114 15.50 3.16 -10.00
N LEU A 115 14.59 3.00 -9.06
CA LEU A 115 14.48 1.81 -8.23
C LEU A 115 14.04 0.60 -9.07
N GLY A 116 14.54 -0.59 -8.73
CA GLY A 116 13.97 -1.84 -9.25
C GLY A 116 12.60 -2.13 -8.63
N ASP A 117 11.79 -2.96 -9.27
CA ASP A 117 10.39 -3.25 -8.86
C ASP A 117 10.27 -3.60 -7.38
N ARG A 118 11.17 -4.46 -6.88
CA ARG A 118 11.22 -4.87 -5.48
C ARG A 118 11.54 -3.72 -4.51
N GLN A 119 12.44 -2.82 -4.92
CA GLN A 119 12.83 -1.65 -4.11
C GLN A 119 11.74 -0.58 -4.13
N PHE A 120 11.02 -0.45 -5.24
CA PHE A 120 9.88 0.44 -5.36
C PHE A 120 8.79 0.06 -4.35
N VAL A 121 8.40 -1.22 -4.28
CA VAL A 121 7.44 -1.73 -3.27
C VAL A 121 7.88 -1.41 -1.83
N VAL A 122 9.18 -1.52 -1.53
CA VAL A 122 9.70 -1.15 -0.21
C VAL A 122 9.62 0.37 0.01
N ALA A 123 10.00 1.18 -0.97
CA ALA A 123 9.94 2.64 -0.85
C ALA A 123 8.51 3.17 -0.63
N GLU A 124 7.53 2.56 -1.29
CA GLU A 124 6.10 2.81 -1.08
C GLU A 124 5.68 2.52 0.36
N GLN A 125 6.10 1.37 0.88
CA GLN A 125 5.85 1.00 2.27
C GLN A 125 6.54 1.95 3.26
N CYS A 126 7.78 2.36 2.98
CA CYS A 126 8.52 3.33 3.77
C CYS A 126 7.79 4.68 3.87
N GLU A 127 7.18 5.15 2.77
CA GLU A 127 6.41 6.39 2.78
C GLU A 127 5.20 6.31 3.72
N ILE A 128 4.45 5.21 3.65
CA ILE A 128 3.28 4.98 4.51
C ILE A 128 3.69 5.00 5.98
N LEU A 129 4.78 4.31 6.33
CA LEU A 129 5.31 4.25 7.68
C LEU A 129 5.72 5.64 8.19
N VAL A 130 6.55 6.37 7.43
CA VAL A 130 7.04 7.70 7.83
C VAL A 130 5.89 8.69 8.03
N ARG A 131 4.90 8.72 7.11
CA ARG A 131 3.74 9.62 7.23
C ARG A 131 2.89 9.28 8.45
N SER A 132 2.71 7.99 8.74
CA SER A 132 1.95 7.54 9.92
C SER A 132 2.66 7.89 11.22
N PHE A 133 3.97 7.64 11.31
CA PHE A 133 4.77 7.98 12.48
C PHE A 133 4.88 9.48 12.71
N ALA A 134 4.94 10.30 11.65
CA ALA A 134 4.95 11.77 11.79
C ALA A 134 3.67 12.30 12.45
N LYS A 135 2.49 11.80 12.01
CA LYS A 135 1.21 12.16 12.63
C LYS A 135 1.16 11.71 14.09
N LEU A 136 1.57 10.48 14.38
CA LEU A 136 1.60 9.95 15.72
C LEU A 136 2.55 10.73 16.63
N GLY A 137 3.76 11.03 16.15
CA GLY A 137 4.75 11.79 16.90
C GLY A 137 4.21 13.16 17.30
N LEU A 138 3.50 13.85 16.39
CA LEU A 138 2.82 15.10 16.72
C LEU A 138 1.77 14.93 17.82
N ILE A 139 0.90 13.92 17.71
CA ILE A 139 -0.13 13.64 18.72
C ILE A 139 0.50 13.29 20.06
N ALA A 140 1.51 12.41 20.08
CA ALA A 140 2.21 12.01 21.29
C ALA A 140 2.89 13.20 21.98
N LEU A 141 3.51 14.12 21.22
CA LEU A 141 4.10 15.34 21.75
C LEU A 141 3.06 16.30 22.33
N ILE A 142 1.88 16.41 21.71
CA ILE A 142 0.76 17.20 22.25
C ILE A 142 0.26 16.57 23.56
N ASP A 143 0.11 15.24 23.59
CA ASP A 143 -0.37 14.53 24.78
C ASP A 143 0.63 14.60 25.94
N GLU A 144 1.93 14.58 25.64
CA GLU A 144 2.98 14.82 26.64
C GLU A 144 2.96 16.26 27.15
N ALA A 145 2.87 17.24 26.25
CA ALA A 145 2.88 18.67 26.59
C ALA A 145 1.64 19.12 27.37
N THR A 146 0.49 18.48 27.13
CA THR A 146 -0.79 18.78 27.81
C THR A 146 -0.99 17.95 29.08
N GLY A 147 -0.20 16.89 29.28
CA GLY A 147 -0.39 15.91 30.35
C GLY A 147 -1.46 14.85 30.04
N TYR A 148 -2.15 14.94 28.90
CA TYR A 148 -3.18 13.98 28.48
C TYR A 148 -2.66 12.54 28.36
N GLN A 149 -1.34 12.34 28.21
CA GLN A 149 -0.70 11.02 28.22
C GLN A 149 -0.99 10.18 29.50
N TYR A 150 -1.34 10.82 30.62
CA TYR A 150 -1.70 10.15 31.89
C TYR A 150 -3.20 9.89 32.03
N GLU A 151 -4.04 10.48 31.18
CA GLU A 151 -5.50 10.40 31.23
C GLU A 151 -6.06 9.44 30.17
N ARG A 152 -5.40 9.35 29.01
CA ARG A 152 -5.80 8.49 27.89
C ARG A 152 -5.75 7.00 28.21
N GLU A 153 -6.59 6.21 27.54
CA GLU A 153 -6.51 4.75 27.63
C GLU A 153 -5.17 4.24 27.06
N ARG A 154 -4.67 3.12 27.61
CA ARG A 154 -3.36 2.55 27.24
C ARG A 154 -3.23 2.26 25.74
N ASP A 155 -4.32 2.01 25.02
CA ASP A 155 -4.37 1.64 23.61
C ASP A 155 -4.88 2.77 22.68
N GLU A 156 -5.13 3.98 23.20
CA GLU A 156 -5.70 5.08 22.42
C GLU A 156 -4.80 5.49 21.25
N LEU A 157 -3.48 5.58 21.50
CA LEU A 157 -2.51 5.81 20.42
C LEU A 157 -2.51 4.69 19.38
N GLN A 158 -2.70 3.43 19.79
CA GLN A 158 -2.73 2.30 18.86
C GLN A 158 -3.96 2.36 17.96
N LYS A 159 -5.14 2.71 18.51
CA LYS A 159 -6.37 2.95 17.75
C LYS A 159 -6.19 4.06 16.71
N ILE A 160 -5.45 5.12 17.06
CA ILE A 160 -5.12 6.23 16.16
C ILE A 160 -4.16 5.78 15.04
N ILE A 161 -3.13 5.01 15.37
CA ILE A 161 -2.19 4.44 14.39
C ILE A 161 -2.93 3.55 13.41
N ASP A 162 -3.77 2.64 13.90
CA ASP A 162 -4.52 1.72 13.05
C ASP A 162 -5.46 2.49 12.11
N ALA A 163 -6.10 3.56 12.60
CA ALA A 163 -6.93 4.43 11.78
C ALA A 163 -6.12 5.11 10.67
N TYR A 164 -4.94 5.67 10.98
CA TYR A 164 -4.11 6.39 10.00
C TYR A 164 -3.35 5.48 9.05
N VAL A 165 -2.79 4.38 9.51
CA VAL A 165 -2.15 3.39 8.63
C VAL A 165 -3.22 2.81 7.71
N SER A 166 -4.42 2.52 8.22
CA SER A 166 -5.55 2.12 7.37
C SER A 166 -6.05 3.24 6.45
N GLU A 167 -5.90 4.52 6.81
CA GLU A 167 -6.28 5.64 5.95
C GLU A 167 -5.24 5.88 4.85
N GLU A 168 -3.95 5.86 5.17
CA GLU A 168 -2.84 6.00 4.22
C GLU A 168 -2.77 4.77 3.31
N LEU A 169 -2.90 3.56 3.86
CA LEU A 169 -3.09 2.33 3.07
C LEU A 169 -4.35 2.44 2.23
N ARG A 170 -5.50 2.91 2.73
CA ARG A 170 -6.70 3.13 1.89
C ARG A 170 -6.53 4.27 0.89
N ALA A 171 -5.69 5.25 1.13
CA ALA A 171 -5.41 6.35 0.20
C ALA A 171 -4.47 5.89 -0.92
N TRP A 172 -3.52 5.01 -0.61
CA TRP A 172 -2.66 4.32 -1.57
C TRP A 172 -3.41 3.20 -2.32
N GLN A 173 -4.16 2.37 -1.60
CA GLN A 173 -5.09 1.36 -2.10
C GLN A 173 -6.41 1.95 -2.60
N LYS A 174 -6.57 3.28 -2.71
CA LYS A 174 -7.69 3.92 -3.44
C LYS A 174 -7.46 3.76 -4.96
N THR A 175 -7.20 2.53 -5.39
CA THR A 175 -7.72 1.69 -6.50
C THR A 175 -8.35 2.28 -7.76
N PHE A 176 -8.64 3.57 -7.86
CA PHE A 176 -8.88 4.25 -9.12
C PHE A 176 -8.24 5.63 -8.98
N PRO A 177 -7.05 5.86 -9.58
CA PRO A 177 -6.36 7.13 -9.42
C PRO A 177 -7.24 8.25 -9.99
N ASP A 178 -7.17 9.46 -9.41
CA ASP A 178 -8.02 10.59 -9.80
C ASP A 178 -7.97 10.88 -11.30
N ILE A 179 -6.84 10.58 -11.95
CA ILE A 179 -6.66 10.68 -13.40
C ILE A 179 -7.68 9.84 -14.19
N TYR A 180 -8.08 8.66 -13.71
CA TYR A 180 -9.10 7.83 -14.35
C TYR A 180 -10.43 8.58 -14.45
N TYR A 181 -10.87 9.19 -13.34
CA TYR A 181 -12.12 9.93 -13.33
C TYR A 181 -12.00 11.26 -14.10
N LYS A 182 -10.84 11.90 -14.04
CA LYS A 182 -10.55 13.11 -14.80
C LYS A 182 -10.69 12.87 -16.30
N GLU A 183 -10.14 11.76 -16.80
CA GLU A 183 -10.23 11.40 -18.22
C GLU A 183 -11.65 11.00 -18.66
N ILE A 184 -12.46 10.41 -17.78
CA ILE A 184 -13.90 10.17 -18.09
C ILE A 184 -14.67 11.49 -18.21
N PHE A 185 -14.34 12.47 -17.36
CA PHE A 185 -15.05 13.74 -17.27
C PHE A 185 -14.65 14.72 -18.39
N ARG A 186 -13.39 14.65 -18.86
CA ARG A 186 -12.80 15.57 -19.86
C ARG A 186 -13.62 15.68 -21.16
N PRO A 187 -13.93 14.60 -21.90
CA PRO A 187 -14.67 14.69 -23.17
C PRO A 187 -16.09 15.22 -22.99
N ARG A 188 -16.67 15.02 -21.81
CA ARG A 188 -18.06 15.36 -21.48
C ARG A 188 -18.21 16.74 -20.85
N LYS A 189 -17.08 17.43 -20.62
CA LYS A 189 -17.01 18.74 -19.95
C LYS A 189 -17.72 18.74 -18.60
N TRP A 190 -17.71 17.60 -17.91
CA TRP A 190 -18.27 17.48 -16.57
C TRP A 190 -17.37 18.16 -15.55
N ASP A 191 -17.98 18.73 -14.51
CA ASP A 191 -17.24 19.41 -13.45
C ASP A 191 -16.40 18.41 -12.63
N PHE A 192 -15.07 18.58 -12.68
CA PHE A 192 -14.11 17.77 -11.91
C PHE A 192 -13.70 18.47 -10.60
N THR A 193 -14.68 18.97 -9.85
CA THR A 193 -14.49 19.46 -8.47
C THR A 193 -14.91 18.41 -7.45
N VAL A 194 -14.62 18.64 -6.16
CA VAL A 194 -15.10 17.80 -5.05
C VAL A 194 -16.63 17.61 -5.09
N ASN A 195 -17.38 18.64 -5.49
CA ASN A 195 -18.82 18.58 -5.60
C ASN A 195 -19.27 17.85 -6.88
N GLY A 196 -18.59 18.06 -8.00
CA GLY A 196 -18.85 17.35 -9.25
C GLY A 196 -18.60 15.84 -9.14
N ILE A 197 -17.52 15.43 -8.47
CA ILE A 197 -17.20 14.02 -8.21
C ILE A 197 -18.27 13.36 -7.32
N LYS A 198 -18.79 14.07 -6.30
CA LYS A 198 -19.88 13.59 -5.43
C LYS A 198 -21.21 13.40 -6.19
N ARG A 199 -21.43 14.19 -7.24
CA ARG A 199 -22.65 14.16 -8.07
C ARG A 199 -22.47 13.43 -9.40
N ARG A 200 -21.40 12.64 -9.53
CA ARG A 200 -21.07 11.96 -10.78
C ARG A 200 -22.26 11.13 -11.30
N PRO A 201 -22.52 11.14 -12.61
CA PRO A 201 -23.58 10.33 -13.20
C PRO A 201 -23.42 8.84 -12.91
N GLY A 202 -24.54 8.14 -12.69
CA GLY A 202 -24.56 6.71 -12.39
C GLY A 202 -23.93 5.84 -13.49
N VAL A 203 -23.91 6.33 -14.73
CA VAL A 203 -23.29 5.66 -15.89
C VAL A 203 -21.78 5.41 -15.70
N VAL A 204 -21.08 6.24 -14.91
CA VAL A 204 -19.66 6.05 -14.60
C VAL A 204 -19.41 4.67 -13.98
N GLY A 205 -20.30 4.21 -13.10
CA GLY A 205 -20.18 2.88 -12.49
C GLY A 205 -20.37 1.74 -13.49
N ARG A 206 -21.20 1.94 -14.53
CA ARG A 206 -21.38 0.96 -15.61
C ARG A 206 -20.14 0.88 -16.49
N TRP A 207 -19.59 2.01 -16.89
CA TRP A 207 -18.33 2.05 -17.64
C TRP A 207 -17.16 1.45 -16.85
N THR A 208 -17.08 1.70 -15.54
CA THR A 208 -16.04 1.06 -14.72
C THR A 208 -16.15 -0.46 -14.73
N ASN A 209 -17.36 -1.03 -14.75
CA ASN A 209 -17.52 -2.48 -14.94
C ASN A 209 -17.03 -2.92 -16.32
N GLN A 210 -17.49 -2.28 -17.40
CA GLN A 210 -17.15 -2.68 -18.78
C GLN A 210 -15.66 -2.53 -19.10
N LEU A 211 -15.07 -1.40 -18.70
CA LEU A 211 -13.69 -1.05 -19.06
C LEU A 211 -12.67 -1.78 -18.19
N ILE A 212 -13.02 -2.12 -16.95
CA ILE A 212 -12.05 -2.64 -15.99
C ILE A 212 -12.41 -4.05 -15.57
N TYR A 213 -13.55 -4.24 -14.91
CA TYR A 213 -13.88 -5.52 -14.28
C TYR A 213 -14.22 -6.62 -15.30
N ASP A 214 -14.92 -6.30 -16.39
CA ASP A 214 -15.28 -7.26 -17.44
C ASP A 214 -14.04 -7.73 -18.24
N GLN A 215 -12.95 -6.98 -18.17
CA GLN A 215 -11.68 -7.27 -18.83
C GLN A 215 -10.70 -8.06 -17.96
N LEU A 216 -11.06 -8.32 -16.69
CA LEU A 216 -10.32 -9.25 -15.86
C LEU A 216 -10.52 -10.69 -16.35
N PRO A 217 -9.65 -11.64 -15.97
CA PRO A 217 -9.78 -13.05 -16.34
C PRO A 217 -11.17 -13.62 -16.06
N ASP A 218 -11.58 -14.58 -16.88
CA ASP A 218 -12.93 -15.15 -16.82
C ASP A 218 -13.22 -15.75 -15.43
N GLY A 219 -14.42 -15.46 -14.90
CA GLY A 219 -14.85 -15.89 -13.58
C GLY A 219 -14.42 -14.98 -12.42
N VAL A 220 -13.52 -14.00 -12.63
CA VAL A 220 -13.13 -13.06 -11.57
C VAL A 220 -14.30 -12.16 -11.18
N LEU A 221 -14.98 -11.54 -12.14
CA LEU A 221 -16.10 -10.64 -11.83
C LEU A 221 -17.28 -11.38 -11.20
N GLU A 222 -17.62 -12.57 -11.69
CA GLU A 222 -18.65 -13.43 -11.09
C GLU A 222 -18.31 -13.78 -9.64
N THR A 223 -17.03 -14.05 -9.37
CA THR A 223 -16.53 -14.32 -8.02
C THR A 223 -16.65 -13.08 -7.14
N LEU A 224 -16.23 -11.90 -7.62
CA LEU A 224 -16.38 -10.63 -6.90
C LEU A 224 -17.85 -10.31 -6.59
N ARG A 225 -18.76 -10.55 -7.55
CA ARG A 225 -20.21 -10.38 -7.38
C ARG A 225 -20.80 -11.33 -6.34
N LYS A 226 -20.30 -12.58 -6.27
CA LYS A 226 -20.72 -13.57 -5.25
C LYS A 226 -20.21 -13.20 -3.85
N LEU A 227 -18.97 -12.74 -3.76
CA LEU A 227 -18.34 -12.32 -2.51
C LEU A 227 -18.86 -10.99 -1.98
N THR A 228 -19.48 -10.18 -2.85
CA THR A 228 -20.03 -8.86 -2.50
C THR A 228 -21.56 -8.92 -2.41
N PRO A 229 -22.14 -9.13 -1.21
CA PRO A 229 -23.59 -9.20 -1.05
C PRO A 229 -24.27 -7.87 -1.42
N LYS A 230 -25.49 -7.94 -1.94
CA LYS A 230 -26.34 -6.77 -2.21
C LYS A 230 -27.14 -6.36 -0.97
N THR A 231 -27.46 -5.08 -0.89
CA THR A 231 -28.42 -4.48 0.04
C THR A 231 -29.85 -4.80 -0.41
N SER A 232 -30.83 -4.61 0.48
CA SER A 232 -32.26 -4.73 0.16
C SER A 232 -32.70 -3.81 -0.99
N SER A 233 -31.98 -2.70 -1.22
CA SER A 233 -32.21 -1.76 -2.32
C SER A 233 -31.47 -2.12 -3.62
N GLY A 234 -30.81 -3.29 -3.69
CA GLY A 234 -30.15 -3.79 -4.90
C GLY A 234 -28.71 -3.30 -5.13
N ASN A 235 -28.19 -2.39 -4.29
CA ASN A 235 -26.81 -1.90 -4.35
C ASN A 235 -25.83 -2.88 -3.69
N TYR A 236 -24.61 -3.02 -4.21
CA TYR A 236 -23.56 -3.80 -3.55
C TYR A 236 -23.16 -3.19 -2.21
N LYS A 237 -23.03 -4.03 -1.16
CA LYS A 237 -22.67 -3.60 0.21
C LYS A 237 -21.23 -3.13 0.34
N ALA A 238 -20.35 -3.52 -0.58
CA ALA A 238 -18.93 -3.19 -0.62
C ALA A 238 -18.48 -2.96 -2.06
N LYS A 239 -17.28 -2.40 -2.25
CA LYS A 239 -16.70 -2.17 -3.59
C LYS A 239 -15.96 -3.42 -4.05
N PHE A 240 -16.05 -3.78 -5.33
CA PHE A 240 -15.47 -5.02 -5.85
C PHE A 240 -13.96 -5.15 -5.67
N PHE A 241 -13.21 -4.04 -5.74
CA PHE A 241 -11.76 -4.13 -5.52
C PHE A 241 -11.38 -4.56 -4.10
N GLN A 242 -12.27 -4.42 -3.12
CA GLN A 242 -12.04 -4.83 -1.72
C GLN A 242 -12.07 -6.36 -1.56
N SER A 243 -12.42 -7.10 -2.61
CA SER A 243 -12.50 -8.56 -2.61
C SER A 243 -11.55 -9.20 -3.63
N LEU A 244 -10.63 -8.41 -4.24
CA LEU A 244 -9.57 -8.94 -5.09
C LEU A 244 -8.46 -9.54 -4.23
N SER A 245 -7.85 -10.61 -4.72
CA SER A 245 -6.66 -11.19 -4.08
C SER A 245 -5.43 -10.30 -4.33
N GLU A 246 -4.58 -10.16 -3.32
CA GLU A 246 -3.39 -9.28 -3.34
C GLU A 246 -2.30 -9.76 -4.32
N ASP A 247 -2.28 -11.05 -4.62
CA ASP A 247 -1.26 -11.75 -5.40
C ASP A 247 -1.50 -11.73 -6.92
N ILE A 248 -2.76 -11.82 -7.35
CA ILE A 248 -3.15 -11.96 -8.77
C ILE A 248 -4.24 -10.94 -9.15
N GLY A 249 -5.22 -10.73 -8.28
CA GLY A 249 -6.36 -9.85 -8.54
C GLY A 249 -5.98 -8.36 -8.59
N GLU A 250 -5.21 -7.88 -7.63
CA GLU A 250 -4.76 -6.48 -7.54
C GLU A 250 -3.78 -6.10 -8.69
N PRO A 251 -2.73 -6.89 -9.00
CA PRO A 251 -1.87 -6.60 -10.15
C PRO A 251 -2.62 -6.57 -11.49
N GLY A 252 -3.58 -7.47 -11.70
CA GLY A 252 -4.42 -7.50 -12.90
C GLY A 252 -5.31 -6.26 -13.02
N LEU A 253 -5.90 -5.81 -11.91
CA LEU A 253 -6.67 -4.58 -11.86
C LEU A 253 -5.82 -3.35 -12.20
N VAL A 254 -4.62 -3.23 -11.60
CA VAL A 254 -3.69 -2.12 -11.83
C VAL A 254 -3.22 -2.07 -13.29
N ALA A 255 -2.87 -3.23 -13.86
CA ALA A 255 -2.46 -3.33 -15.26
C ALA A 255 -3.58 -2.88 -16.21
N GLN A 256 -4.83 -3.31 -15.93
CA GLN A 256 -5.98 -2.92 -16.73
C GLN A 256 -6.27 -1.42 -16.62
N LEU A 257 -6.23 -0.87 -15.39
CA LEU A 257 -6.41 0.57 -15.15
C LEU A 257 -5.39 1.41 -15.92
N THR A 258 -4.12 1.04 -15.83
CA THR A 258 -3.02 1.73 -16.50
C THR A 258 -3.22 1.74 -18.02
N SER A 259 -3.66 0.60 -18.57
CA SER A 259 -3.94 0.49 -20.00
C SER A 259 -5.10 1.38 -20.42
N VAL A 260 -6.20 1.41 -19.65
CA VAL A 260 -7.38 2.22 -19.98
C VAL A 260 -7.06 3.72 -19.88
N ILE A 261 -6.36 4.14 -18.83
CA ILE A 261 -5.94 5.55 -18.67
C ILE A 261 -5.07 5.99 -19.84
N SER A 262 -4.08 5.16 -20.22
CA SER A 262 -3.20 5.46 -21.36
C SER A 262 -3.99 5.67 -22.65
N LEU A 263 -5.01 4.84 -22.91
CA LEU A 263 -5.86 5.00 -24.09
C LEU A 263 -6.71 6.28 -24.03
N MET A 264 -7.28 6.61 -22.87
CA MET A 264 -8.07 7.84 -22.73
C MET A 264 -7.22 9.12 -22.89
N GLN A 265 -5.94 9.07 -22.50
CA GLN A 265 -5.03 10.22 -22.59
C GLN A 265 -4.56 10.50 -24.03
N ILE A 266 -4.48 9.48 -24.89
CA ILE A 266 -4.06 9.67 -26.29
C ILE A 266 -5.22 9.98 -27.23
N SER A 267 -6.47 9.74 -26.80
CA SER A 267 -7.66 10.01 -27.60
C SER A 267 -8.16 11.44 -27.38
N ASP A 268 -8.60 12.11 -28.43
CA ASP A 268 -9.12 13.46 -28.36
C ASP A 268 -10.53 13.48 -27.73
N ASP A 269 -11.34 12.48 -28.05
CA ASP A 269 -12.71 12.32 -27.57
C ASP A 269 -13.04 10.87 -27.11
N TRP A 270 -14.29 10.65 -26.71
CA TRP A 270 -14.74 9.37 -26.18
C TRP A 270 -14.87 8.29 -27.26
N ASP A 271 -15.25 8.65 -28.48
CA ASP A 271 -15.48 7.69 -29.56
C ASP A 271 -14.16 7.15 -30.09
N GLU A 272 -13.15 8.02 -30.18
CA GLU A 272 -11.78 7.61 -30.48
C GLU A 272 -11.22 6.69 -29.38
N PHE A 273 -11.49 7.00 -28.11
CA PHE A 273 -11.11 6.13 -26.99
C PHE A 273 -11.73 4.74 -27.12
N LEU A 274 -13.03 4.66 -27.38
CA LEU A 274 -13.73 3.37 -27.55
C LEU A 274 -13.16 2.57 -28.72
N THR A 275 -12.87 3.24 -29.84
CA THR A 275 -12.24 2.60 -31.01
C THR A 275 -10.87 1.98 -30.65
N HIS A 276 -10.03 2.71 -29.92
CA HIS A 276 -8.74 2.19 -29.47
C HIS A 276 -8.88 1.06 -28.46
N PHE A 277 -9.85 1.17 -27.55
CA PHE A 277 -10.12 0.18 -26.53
C PHE A 277 -10.62 -1.15 -27.14
N GLU A 278 -11.57 -1.10 -28.07
CA GLU A 278 -12.07 -2.27 -28.78
C GLU A 278 -10.97 -2.99 -29.55
N LYS A 279 -10.12 -2.24 -30.24
CA LYS A 279 -8.96 -2.78 -30.96
C LYS A 279 -7.97 -3.48 -30.02
N LEU A 280 -7.72 -2.91 -28.85
CA LEU A 280 -6.88 -3.52 -27.82
C LEU A 280 -7.50 -4.81 -27.28
N VAL A 281 -8.79 -4.79 -26.95
CA VAL A 281 -9.52 -5.95 -26.42
C VAL A 281 -9.57 -7.09 -27.45
N SER A 282 -9.87 -6.79 -28.72
CA SER A 282 -9.85 -7.76 -29.82
C SER A 282 -8.49 -8.47 -29.93
N ARG A 283 -7.38 -7.71 -29.93
CA ARG A 283 -6.03 -8.29 -29.96
C ARG A 283 -5.71 -9.17 -28.76
N ARG A 284 -6.14 -8.78 -27.56
CA ARG A 284 -5.96 -9.60 -26.35
C ARG A 284 -6.79 -10.88 -26.40
N ARG A 285 -8.02 -10.81 -26.91
CA ARG A 285 -8.89 -11.99 -27.09
C ARG A 285 -8.27 -12.99 -28.08
N GLU A 286 -7.72 -12.50 -29.19
CA GLU A 286 -7.00 -13.33 -30.18
C GLU A 286 -5.78 -14.04 -29.57
N GLN A 287 -5.06 -13.38 -28.67
CA GLN A 287 -3.89 -13.96 -27.99
C GLN A 287 -4.26 -14.99 -26.92
N ILE A 288 -5.42 -14.85 -26.28
CA ILE A 288 -5.85 -15.68 -25.13
C ILE A 288 -6.85 -16.77 -25.56
N GLY A 289 -7.41 -16.70 -26.77
CA GLY A 289 -8.41 -17.66 -27.27
C GLY A 289 -9.79 -17.54 -26.59
N SER A 290 -10.16 -16.34 -26.11
CA SER A 290 -11.41 -16.10 -25.35
C SER A 290 -12.62 -15.81 -26.27
N THR A 291 -13.80 -16.32 -25.91
CA THR A 291 -15.07 -16.29 -26.68
C THR A 291 -16.10 -15.25 -26.22
N LYS A 292 -15.71 -14.19 -25.48
CA LYS A 292 -16.64 -13.12 -25.08
C LYS A 292 -17.24 -12.38 -26.29
N GLU A 293 -18.54 -12.06 -26.25
CA GLU A 293 -19.28 -11.30 -27.27
C GLU A 293 -18.78 -9.84 -27.43
N GLN A 294 -19.20 -9.16 -28.52
CA GLN A 294 -18.89 -7.75 -28.77
C GLN A 294 -19.45 -6.87 -27.64
N LEU A 295 -18.68 -5.85 -27.24
CA LEU A 295 -19.11 -4.90 -26.22
C LEU A 295 -20.07 -3.88 -26.85
N GLU A 296 -21.31 -3.79 -26.36
CA GLU A 296 -22.19 -2.67 -26.66
C GLU A 296 -21.99 -1.58 -25.59
N PHE A 297 -21.58 -0.40 -26.04
CA PHE A 297 -21.54 0.81 -25.22
C PHE A 297 -22.78 1.65 -25.53
N ASP A 298 -23.51 2.11 -24.50
CA ASP A 298 -24.60 3.06 -24.67
C ASP A 298 -24.08 4.36 -25.31
N ASP A 299 -24.87 4.94 -26.22
CA ASP A 299 -24.56 6.22 -26.86
C ASP A 299 -24.35 7.32 -25.79
N PRO A 300 -23.18 7.97 -25.76
CA PRO A 300 -22.88 9.01 -24.78
C PRO A 300 -23.77 10.26 -24.87
N SER A 301 -24.61 10.40 -25.91
CA SER A 301 -25.53 11.52 -26.11
C SER A 301 -26.91 11.39 -25.44
N GLU A 302 -27.26 10.25 -24.85
CA GLU A 302 -28.59 9.99 -24.25
C GLU A 302 -28.66 10.08 -22.71
N VAL A 303 -27.64 10.62 -22.01
CA VAL A 303 -27.63 10.78 -20.53
C VAL A 303 -27.27 12.19 -20.07
#